data_AF-A0A847VXL7-F1
#
_entry.id   AF-A0A847VXL7-F1
#
_cell.length_a   1.000
_cell.length_b   1.000
_cell.length_c   1.000
_cell.angle_alpha   90.00
_cell.angle_beta   90.00
_cell.angle_gamma   90.00
#
_symmetry.space_group_name_H-M   'P 1'
#
loop_
_entity.id
_entity.type
_entity.pdbx_description
1 polymer ?
#
loop_
_entity_poly.entity_id
_entity_poly.type
_entity_poly.pdbx_seq_one_letter_code
_entity_poly.pdbx_strand_id
1 'polypeptide(L)' 'MPRRGNIPKRDVLPDPLYGSKMVTKLINFIMYDGKRGVAQKIVYSAFEEIRDKTGNDPLEMFEKALDNIMPEVEVKARR' A
#
# COMPACT_ATOMS: atom_id res chain seq x y z
N MET A 1 16.99 -2.45 -16.43
CA MET A 1 17.59 -3.57 -15.66
C MET A 1 19.01 -3.16 -15.27
N PRO A 2 19.41 -3.25 -14.00
CA PRO A 2 20.63 -2.59 -13.57
C PRO A 2 21.91 -3.41 -13.88
N ARG A 3 22.89 -2.71 -14.48
CA ARG A 3 24.34 -2.88 -14.25
C ARG A 3 25.08 -1.52 -14.14
N ARG A 4 24.51 -0.39 -14.56
CA ARG A 4 24.81 0.99 -14.07
C ARG A 4 23.55 1.88 -14.22
N GLY A 5 23.41 2.88 -13.35
CA GLY A 5 22.37 3.91 -13.39
C GLY A 5 21.15 3.67 -12.49
N ASN A 6 20.49 4.76 -12.08
CA ASN A 6 19.26 4.74 -11.30
C ASN A 6 18.06 4.51 -12.21
N ILE A 7 17.16 3.60 -11.83
CA ILE A 7 15.93 3.34 -12.56
C ILE A 7 14.86 4.33 -12.06
N PRO A 8 14.11 5.02 -12.95
CA PRO A 8 13.03 5.89 -12.51
C PRO A 8 11.96 5.08 -11.78
N LYS A 9 11.48 5.60 -10.65
CA LYS A 9 10.36 5.01 -9.92
C LYS A 9 9.10 5.18 -10.78
N ARG A 10 8.31 4.11 -10.89
CA ARG A 10 7.04 4.16 -11.61
C ARG A 10 6.00 4.85 -10.72
N ASP A 11 5.34 5.85 -11.28
CA ASP A 11 4.20 6.48 -10.63
C ASP A 11 2.93 5.65 -10.76
N VAL A 12 2.09 5.75 -9.75
CA VAL A 12 0.77 5.12 -9.71
C VAL A 12 -0.31 6.19 -9.61
N LEU A 13 -1.44 5.89 -10.24
CA LEU A 13 -2.63 6.73 -10.15
C LEU A 13 -3.24 6.64 -8.73
N PRO A 14 -3.84 7.73 -8.24
CA PRO A 14 -4.58 7.70 -6.99
C PRO A 14 -5.78 6.76 -7.08
N ASP A 15 -6.18 6.22 -5.93
CA ASP A 15 -7.35 5.35 -5.85
C ASP A 15 -8.64 6.13 -6.16
N PRO A 16 -9.60 5.57 -6.93
CA PRO A 16 -10.82 6.29 -7.29
C PRO A 16 -11.77 6.54 -6.12
N LEU A 17 -11.72 5.73 -5.05
CA LEU A 17 -12.63 5.88 -3.90
C LEU A 17 -12.03 6.82 -2.86
N TYR A 18 -10.77 6.60 -2.51
CA TYR A 18 -10.10 7.33 -1.42
C TYR A 18 -9.16 8.45 -1.90
N GLY A 19 -8.91 8.58 -3.20
CA GLY A 19 -7.98 9.59 -3.75
C GLY A 19 -6.52 9.40 -3.36
N SER A 20 -6.17 8.34 -2.61
CA SER A 20 -4.84 8.13 -2.07
C SER A 20 -3.99 7.24 -2.98
N LYS A 21 -2.75 7.67 -3.24
CA LYS A 21 -1.76 6.83 -3.95
C LYS A 21 -1.28 5.65 -3.11
N MET A 22 -1.38 5.75 -1.78
CA MET A 22 -0.92 4.70 -0.87
C MET A 22 -1.85 3.48 -0.90
N VAL A 23 -3.16 3.72 -0.98
CA VAL A 23 -4.17 2.67 -1.14
C VAL A 23 -3.98 1.93 -2.47
N THR A 24 -3.73 2.65 -3.57
CA THR A 24 -3.42 2.00 -4.86
C THR A 24 -2.18 1.12 -4.78
N LYS A 25 -1.13 1.56 -4.07
CA LYS A 25 0.07 0.72 -3.85
C LYS A 25 -0.27 -0.53 -3.07
N LEU A 26 -1.07 -0.43 -2.02
CA LEU A 26 -1.52 -1.58 -1.23
C LEU A 26 -2.29 -2.59 -2.09
N ILE A 27 -3.23 -2.11 -2.91
CA ILE A 27 -3.98 -2.96 -3.85
C ILE A 27 -3.02 -3.69 -4.79
N ASN A 28 -2.02 -3.00 -5.34
CA ASN A 28 -1.02 -3.61 -6.23
C ASN A 28 -0.12 -4.64 -5.52
N PHE A 29 0.15 -4.47 -4.22
CA PHE A 29 0.94 -5.44 -3.44
C PHE A 29 0.14 -6.70 -3.08
N ILE A 30 -1.16 -6.56 -2.78
CA ILE A 30 -2.04 -7.69 -2.46
C ILE A 30 -2.44 -8.48 -3.72
N MET A 31 -2.44 -7.80 -4.88
CA MET A 31 -2.85 -8.39 -6.14
C MET A 31 -1.98 -9.59 -6.55
N TYR A 32 -2.58 -10.78 -6.48
CA TYR A 32 -2.02 -12.01 -7.00
C TYR A 32 -2.49 -12.27 -8.44
N ASP A 33 -1.59 -12.75 -9.30
CA ASP A 33 -1.93 -13.16 -10.68
C ASP A 33 -2.60 -12.06 -11.54
N GLY A 34 -2.32 -10.78 -11.23
CA GLY A 34 -2.87 -9.63 -11.96
C GLY A 34 -4.37 -9.38 -11.75
N LYS A 35 -5.02 -10.06 -10.80
CA LYS A 35 -6.46 -9.98 -10.55
C LYS A 35 -6.85 -8.73 -9.77
N ARG A 36 -6.82 -7.56 -10.43
CA ARG A 36 -7.06 -6.25 -9.79
C ARG A 36 -8.45 -6.13 -9.16
N GLY A 37 -9.50 -6.63 -9.83
CA GLY A 37 -10.86 -6.55 -9.31
C GLY A 37 -11.06 -7.34 -8.01
N VAL A 38 -10.38 -8.47 -7.86
CA VAL A 38 -10.42 -9.27 -6.63
C VAL A 38 -9.63 -8.57 -5.51
N ALA A 39 -8.43 -8.06 -5.83
CA ALA A 39 -7.60 -7.33 -4.87
C ALA A 39 -8.30 -6.08 -4.32
N GLN A 40 -8.99 -5.32 -5.19
CA GLN A 40 -9.78 -4.15 -4.78
C GLN A 40 -10.90 -4.54 -3.79
N LYS A 41 -11.65 -5.61 -4.10
CA LYS A 41 -12.71 -6.10 -3.21
C LYS A 41 -12.18 -6.46 -1.82
N ILE A 42 -11.05 -7.17 -1.76
CA ILE A 42 -10.42 -7.58 -0.49
C ILE A 42 -9.98 -6.36 0.33
N VAL A 43 -9.39 -5.35 -0.31
CA VAL A 43 -8.93 -4.14 0.39
C VAL A 43 -10.11 -3.34 0.92
N TYR A 44 -11.15 -3.14 0.11
CA TYR A 44 -12.34 -2.40 0.55
C TYR A 44 -13.11 -3.12 1.64
N SER A 45 -13.26 -4.46 1.57
CA SER A 45 -13.88 -5.23 2.65
C SER A 45 -13.07 -5.13 3.95
N ALA A 46 -11.73 -5.13 3.86
CA ALA A 46 -10.88 -4.95 5.04
C ALA A 46 -11.04 -3.55 5.65
N PHE A 47 -11.22 -2.50 4.84
CA PHE A 47 -11.48 -1.15 5.33
C PHE A 47 -12.87 -1.01 5.98
N GLU A 48 -13.89 -1.70 5.47
CA GLU A 48 -15.19 -1.81 6.13
C GLU A 48 -15.06 -2.47 7.51
N GLU A 49 -14.34 -3.60 7.60
CA GLU A 49 -14.11 -4.26 8.89
C GLU A 49 -13.35 -3.37 9.90
N ILE A 50 -12.37 -2.59 9.43
CA ILE A 50 -11.62 -1.66 10.29
C ILE A 50 -12.54 -0.56 10.81
N ARG A 51 -13.43 -0.05 9.96
CA ARG A 51 -14.42 0.95 10.34
C ARG A 51 -15.36 0.42 11.42
N ASP A 52 -15.84 -0.81 11.26
CA ASP A 52 -16.74 -1.44 12.22
C ASP A 52 -16.07 -1.70 13.57
N LYS A 53 -14.79 -2.09 13.57
CA LYS A 53 -14.03 -2.38 14.80
C LYS A 53 -13.57 -1.13 15.54
N THR A 54 -13.14 -0.10 14.81
CA THR A 54 -12.41 1.04 15.39
C THR A 54 -13.27 2.31 15.46
N GLY A 55 -14.36 2.40 14.69
CA GLY A 55 -15.22 3.58 14.59
C GLY A 55 -14.57 4.81 13.92
N ASN A 56 -13.28 4.75 13.62
CA ASN A 56 -12.48 5.82 13.02
C ASN A 56 -12.40 5.66 11.50
N ASP A 57 -11.93 6.72 10.83
CA ASP A 57 -11.70 6.69 9.39
C ASP A 57 -10.61 5.66 9.02
N PRO A 58 -10.88 4.71 8.10
CA PRO A 58 -9.91 3.68 7.70
C PRO A 58 -8.61 4.23 7.13
N LEU A 59 -8.63 5.40 6.48
CA LEU A 59 -7.43 6.02 5.92
C LEU A 59 -6.46 6.46 7.01
N GLU A 60 -6.93 7.18 8.03
CA GLU A 60 -6.08 7.61 9.14
C GLU A 60 -5.49 6.42 9.89
N MET A 61 -6.28 5.37 10.10
CA MET A 61 -5.81 4.14 10.74
C MET A 61 -4.76 3.42 9.90
N PHE A 62 -4.94 3.42 8.58
CA PHE A 62 -3.97 2.85 7.64
C PHE A 62 -2.65 3.62 7.64
N GLU A 63 -2.69 4.94 7.65
CA GLU A 63 -1.48 5.79 7.74
C GLU A 63 -0.74 5.57 9.06
N LYS A 64 -1.46 5.59 10.19
CA LYS A 64 -0.89 5.29 11.52
C LYS A 64 -0.26 3.89 11.56
N ALA A 65 -0.90 2.90 10.95
CA ALA A 65 -0.36 1.54 10.89
C ALA A 65 0.93 1.48 10.05
N LEU A 66 0.98 2.21 8.93
CA LEU A 66 2.19 2.29 8.10
C LEU A 66 3.34 2.96 8.85
N ASP A 67 3.08 4.06 9.56
CA ASP A 67 4.10 4.76 10.35
C ASP A 67 4.69 3.85 11.44
N ASN A 68 3.85 3.05 12.09
CA ASN A 68 4.30 2.08 13.10
C ASN A 68 5.14 0.92 12.52
N ILE A 69 4.92 0.54 11.27
CA ILE A 69 5.65 -0.56 10.61
C ILE A 69 6.94 -0.08 9.95
N MET A 70 7.05 1.23 9.66
CA MET A 70 8.19 1.79 8.94
C MET A 70 9.47 1.69 9.79
N PRO A 71 10.49 0.93 9.36
CA PRO A 71 11.75 0.86 10.08
C PRO A 71 12.56 2.13 9.87
N GLU A 72 13.19 2.65 10.92
CA GLU A 72 14.09 3.81 10.82
C GLU A 72 15.43 3.46 10.16
N VAL A 73 15.88 2.21 10.33
CA VAL A 73 17.19 1.76 9.87
C VAL A 73 17.08 0.40 9.19
N GLU A 74 17.66 0.28 8.00
CA GLU A 74 17.89 -1.01 7.33
C GLU A 74 19.40 -1.33 7.30
N VAL A 75 19.75 -2.59 7.59
CA VAL A 75 21.13 -3.06 7.46
C VAL A 75 21.33 -3.62 6.06
N LYS A 76 22.29 -3.06 5.32
CA LYS A 76 22.69 -3.57 4.00
C LYS A 76 24.10 -4.13 4.06
N ALA A 77 24.23 -5.43 3.83
CA ALA A 77 25.53 -6.08 3.79
C ALA A 77 26.42 -5.42 2.71
N ARG A 78 27.59 -4.95 3.12
CA ARG A 78 28.69 -4.56 2.22
C ARG A 78 29.72 -5.69 2.25
N ARG A 79 30.19 -6.11 1.07
CA ARG A 79 31.43 -6.89 0.92
C ARG A 79 32.59 -5.93 0.75
#